data_AF-A0A914D9I8-F1
#
_entry.id   AF-A0A914D9I8-F1
#
_cell.length_a   1.000
_cell.length_b   1.000
_cell.length_c   1.000
_cell.angle_alpha   90.00
_cell.angle_beta   90.00
_cell.angle_gamma   90.00
#
_symmetry.space_group_name_H-M   'P 1'
#
loop_
_entity.id
_entity.type
_entity.pdbx_description
1 polymer ?
#
loop_
_entity_poly.entity_id
_entity_poly.type
_entity_poly.pdbx_seq_one_letter_code
_entity_poly.pdbx_strand_id
1 'polypeptide(L)'
;MLIRRFNWTKNQQMFLYIFTLLLFQLGCISSQEFLAAPPPGLRTNGEVWPLPQQISYGRKSRVVGKNSIEILYSASKPLEKWLFPEKDVSNDESTNGIFSLKIKVNKGCIDNDEYPQQEMIEEYWLNVPEKGDATLEATEVWGIVRGLETFSQLIYRVNDTVSLLLILQIIN
;
A
#
# COMPACT_ATOMS: atom_id res chain seq x y z
N MET A 1 -45.64 10.36 46.79
CA MET A 1 -45.03 9.49 45.77
C MET A 1 -43.81 8.80 46.40
N LEU A 2 -43.97 7.59 46.93
CA LEU A 2 -42.94 6.89 47.70
C LEU A 2 -42.02 6.09 46.74
N ILE A 3 -40.79 6.57 46.56
CA ILE A 3 -39.74 5.83 45.84
C ILE A 3 -39.25 4.72 46.77
N ARG A 4 -39.66 3.48 46.52
CA ARG A 4 -39.11 2.30 47.22
C ARG A 4 -37.69 2.07 46.71
N ARG A 5 -36.69 2.32 47.57
CA ARG A 5 -35.30 1.91 47.34
C ARG A 5 -35.25 0.38 47.37
N PHE A 6 -35.09 -0.22 46.19
CA PHE A 6 -34.95 -1.66 46.03
C PHE A 6 -33.53 -2.06 46.45
N ASN A 7 -33.41 -2.67 47.63
CA ASN A 7 -32.13 -3.14 48.17
C ASN A 7 -31.78 -4.50 47.56
N TRP A 8 -30.78 -4.51 46.68
CA TRP A 8 -30.27 -5.72 46.07
C TRP A 8 -29.50 -6.57 47.09
N THR A 9 -29.71 -7.89 47.05
CA THR A 9 -28.89 -8.82 47.84
C THR A 9 -27.47 -8.89 47.27
N LYS A 10 -26.48 -9.21 48.11
CA LYS A 10 -25.06 -9.28 47.69
C LYS A 10 -24.84 -10.16 46.44
N ASN A 11 -25.63 -11.22 46.30
CA ASN A 11 -25.58 -12.11 45.14
C ASN A 11 -26.02 -11.44 43.83
N GLN A 12 -27.01 -10.55 43.91
CA GLN A 12 -27.47 -9.79 42.74
C GLN A 12 -26.49 -8.71 42.34
N GLN A 13 -25.82 -8.06 43.31
CA GLN A 13 -24.73 -7.12 43.04
C GLN A 13 -23.55 -7.83 42.35
N MET A 14 -23.18 -9.02 42.84
CA MET A 14 -22.12 -9.83 42.21
C MET A 14 -22.47 -10.21 40.76
N PHE A 15 -23.71 -10.60 40.49
CA PHE A 15 -24.15 -10.94 39.14
C PHE A 15 -24.08 -9.73 38.19
N LEU A 16 -24.44 -8.55 38.68
CA LEU A 16 -24.37 -7.29 37.92
C LEU A 16 -22.91 -6.92 37.59
N TYR A 17 -21.98 -7.10 38.52
CA TYR A 17 -20.55 -6.89 38.27
C TYR A 17 -19.95 -7.89 37.28
N ILE A 18 -20.36 -9.16 37.33
CA ILE A 18 -19.90 -10.17 36.37
C ILE A 18 -20.46 -9.85 34.98
N PHE A 19 -21.73 -9.47 34.89
CA PHE A 19 -22.36 -9.09 33.63
C PHE A 19 -21.72 -7.83 33.01
N THR A 20 -21.36 -6.83 33.81
CA THR A 20 -20.64 -5.65 33.31
C THR A 20 -19.20 -5.98 32.90
N LEU A 21 -18.49 -6.86 33.62
CA LEU A 21 -17.18 -7.37 33.21
C LEU A 21 -17.24 -8.14 31.88
N LEU A 22 -18.29 -8.94 31.69
CA LEU A 22 -18.48 -9.75 30.48
C LEU A 22 -18.84 -8.88 29.25
N LEU A 23 -19.63 -7.82 29.45
CA LEU A 23 -19.88 -6.79 28.43
C LEU A 23 -18.62 -5.97 28.08
N PHE A 24 -17.74 -5.70 29.05
CA PHE A 24 -16.48 -5.01 28.80
C PHE A 24 -15.52 -5.84 27.93
N GLN A 25 -15.55 -7.18 28.05
CA GLN A 25 -14.72 -8.06 27.22
C GLN A 25 -15.29 -8.30 25.81
N LEU A 26 -16.62 -8.25 25.65
CA LEU A 26 -17.27 -8.33 24.32
C LEU A 26 -17.25 -6.99 23.56
N GLY A 27 -16.93 -5.87 24.22
CA GLY A 27 -16.85 -4.54 23.61
C GLY A 27 -15.61 -4.30 22.74
N CYS A 28 -14.70 -5.27 22.61
CA CYS A 28 -13.55 -5.19 21.73
C CYS A 28 -13.78 -6.01 20.46
N ILE A 29 -14.88 -5.76 19.75
CA ILE A 29 -14.96 -6.15 18.34
C ILE A 29 -14.15 -5.09 17.61
N SER A 30 -12.95 -5.51 17.21
CA SER A 30 -12.03 -4.85 16.30
C SER A 30 -12.76 -3.98 15.29
N SER A 31 -12.34 -2.71 15.19
CA SER A 31 -12.61 -1.88 14.03
C SER A 31 -12.19 -2.65 12.78
N GLN A 32 -13.15 -3.26 12.11
CA GLN A 32 -12.95 -3.75 10.75
C GLN A 32 -12.83 -2.49 9.91
N GLU A 33 -11.61 -2.15 9.50
CA GLU A 33 -11.36 -1.10 8.52
C GLU A 33 -12.18 -1.45 7.28
N PHE A 34 -13.18 -0.62 7.01
CA PHE A 34 -14.09 -0.80 5.90
C PHE A 34 -13.27 -0.62 4.62
N LEU A 35 -13.16 -1.67 3.80
CA LEU A 35 -12.52 -1.69 2.47
C LEU A 35 -13.30 -0.79 1.49
N ALA A 36 -13.38 0.50 1.76
CA ALA A 36 -13.91 1.48 0.83
C ALA A 36 -12.75 2.02 0.00
N ALA A 37 -12.97 2.14 -1.31
CA ALA A 37 -12.07 2.90 -2.16
C ALA A 37 -11.87 4.30 -1.56
N PRO A 38 -10.64 4.85 -1.60
CA PRO A 38 -10.40 6.21 -1.15
C PRO A 38 -11.32 7.17 -1.93
N PRO A 39 -11.81 8.26 -1.30
CA PRO A 39 -12.61 9.25 -1.99
C PRO A 39 -11.87 9.75 -3.25
N PRO A 40 -12.59 9.95 -4.37
CA PRO A 40 -11.96 10.40 -5.61
C PRO A 40 -11.24 11.74 -5.38
N GLY A 41 -9.97 11.80 -5.77
CA GLY A 41 -9.11 12.97 -5.63
C GLY A 41 -8.22 12.99 -4.38
N LEU A 42 -8.36 12.02 -3.46
CA LEU A 42 -7.40 11.81 -2.37
C LEU A 42 -6.35 10.78 -2.77
N ARG A 43 -5.08 11.09 -2.47
CA ARG A 43 -3.99 10.11 -2.56
C ARG A 43 -3.98 9.25 -1.30
N THR A 44 -3.73 7.96 -1.47
CA THR A 44 -3.53 7.05 -0.34
C THR A 44 -2.13 7.21 0.24
N ASN A 45 -1.96 6.92 1.53
CA ASN A 45 -0.66 6.95 2.20
C ASN A 45 0.03 5.58 2.06
N GLY A 46 0.22 5.12 0.82
CA GLY A 46 0.81 3.81 0.55
C GLY A 46 -0.20 2.66 0.49
N GLU A 47 -1.50 2.93 0.60
CA GLU A 47 -2.53 1.90 0.43
C GLU A 47 -2.75 1.62 -1.06
N VAL A 48 -2.56 0.36 -1.45
CA VAL A 48 -2.74 -0.09 -2.82
C VAL A 48 -4.22 -0.33 -3.11
N TRP A 49 -4.71 0.22 -4.22
CA TRP A 49 -6.06 0.02 -4.72
C TRP A 49 -6.09 -0.11 -6.26
N PRO A 50 -6.77 -1.12 -6.84
CA PRO A 50 -7.45 -2.23 -6.18
C PRO A 50 -6.49 -3.11 -5.37
N LEU A 51 -7.00 -3.73 -4.32
CA LEU A 51 -6.17 -4.60 -3.47
C LEU A 51 -5.66 -5.79 -4.30
N PRO A 52 -4.33 -6.04 -4.32
CA PRO A 52 -3.78 -7.21 -4.98
C PRO A 52 -4.28 -8.50 -4.34
N GLN A 53 -4.23 -9.61 -5.08
CA GLN A 53 -4.65 -10.91 -4.55
C GLN A 53 -3.85 -11.31 -3.29
N GLN A 54 -2.57 -10.94 -3.24
CA GLN A 54 -1.70 -11.15 -2.09
C GLN A 54 -0.81 -9.91 -1.90
N ILE A 55 -0.76 -9.41 -0.68
CA ILE A 55 0.10 -8.28 -0.31
C ILE A 55 0.60 -8.44 1.12
N SER A 56 1.86 -8.10 1.35
CA SER A 56 2.46 -8.07 2.68
C SER A 56 3.37 -6.87 2.81
N TYR A 57 3.04 -6.00 3.76
CA TYR A 57 3.82 -4.82 4.06
C TYR A 57 4.89 -5.13 5.11
N GLY A 58 6.10 -4.64 4.87
CA GLY A 58 7.17 -4.65 5.86
C GLY A 58 6.92 -3.61 6.96
N ARG A 59 7.62 -3.76 8.10
CA ARG A 59 7.54 -2.81 9.24
C ARG A 59 8.38 -1.54 9.06
N LYS A 60 9.00 -1.37 7.89
CA LYS A 60 9.92 -0.27 7.60
C LYS A 60 9.48 0.41 6.32
N SER A 61 9.87 1.67 6.17
CA SER A 61 9.69 2.44 4.94
C SER A 61 11.04 3.01 4.50
N ARG A 62 11.22 3.22 3.20
CA ARG A 62 12.43 3.82 2.64
C ARG A 62 12.11 5.24 2.18
N VAL A 63 12.98 6.19 2.53
CA VAL A 63 12.93 7.54 1.97
C VAL A 63 13.55 7.52 0.57
N VAL A 64 12.86 8.07 -0.41
CA VAL A 64 13.28 8.08 -1.81
C VAL A 64 13.16 9.52 -2.35
N GLY A 65 14.23 10.01 -2.99
CA GLY A 65 14.26 11.32 -3.62
C GLY A 65 13.90 11.26 -5.11
N LYS A 66 13.61 12.42 -5.72
CA LYS A 66 13.24 12.55 -7.15
C LYS A 66 14.28 11.91 -8.08
N ASN A 67 15.56 12.17 -7.83
CA ASN A 67 16.66 11.69 -8.67
C ASN A 67 17.14 10.28 -8.29
N SER A 68 16.48 9.65 -7.31
CA SER A 68 16.91 8.35 -6.82
C SER A 68 16.03 7.20 -7.31
N ILE A 69 15.03 7.42 -8.17
CA ILE A 69 14.30 6.32 -8.83
C ILE A 69 14.75 6.21 -10.28
N GLU A 70 15.35 5.08 -10.63
CA GLU A 70 15.63 4.72 -12.02
C GLU A 70 14.75 3.55 -12.42
N ILE A 71 13.86 3.76 -13.41
CA ILE A 71 13.02 2.70 -13.96
C ILE A 71 13.64 2.24 -15.29
N LEU A 72 14.21 1.04 -15.29
CA LEU A 72 14.90 0.49 -16.45
C LEU A 72 13.90 -0.13 -17.46
N TYR A 73 13.13 0.71 -18.16
CA TYR A 73 12.22 0.28 -19.24
C TYR A 73 11.84 1.41 -20.20
N SER A 74 11.73 1.15 -21.50
CA SER A 74 11.49 2.22 -22.51
C SER A 74 10.17 2.98 -22.35
N ALA A 75 9.13 2.36 -21.74
CA ALA A 75 7.84 3.01 -21.50
C ALA A 75 7.76 3.80 -20.17
N SER A 76 8.85 3.94 -19.42
CA SER A 76 8.83 4.51 -18.07
C SER A 76 8.79 6.04 -18.02
N LYS A 77 9.16 6.74 -19.10
CA LYS A 77 9.29 8.21 -19.11
C LYS A 77 8.02 8.96 -18.69
N PRO A 78 6.80 8.59 -19.14
CA PRO A 78 5.58 9.26 -18.68
C PRO A 78 5.29 9.01 -17.20
N LEU A 79 5.63 7.82 -16.70
CA LEU A 79 5.39 7.41 -15.31
C LEU A 79 6.27 8.21 -14.35
N GLU A 80 7.55 8.43 -14.68
CA GLU A 80 8.45 9.27 -13.88
C GLU A 80 7.88 10.68 -13.66
N LYS A 81 7.26 11.26 -14.70
CA LYS A 81 6.58 12.56 -14.61
C LYS A 81 5.37 12.53 -13.66
N TRP A 82 4.63 11.43 -13.61
CA TRP A 82 3.44 11.28 -12.75
C TRP A 82 3.81 10.99 -11.30
N LEU A 83 4.86 10.21 -11.09
CA LEU A 83 5.44 9.93 -9.76
C LEU A 83 6.00 11.20 -9.13
N PHE A 84 6.63 12.05 -9.94
CA PHE A 84 7.25 13.29 -9.49
C PHE A 84 6.72 14.50 -10.27
N PRO A 85 5.48 14.95 -9.99
CA PRO A 85 4.94 16.16 -10.59
C PRO A 85 5.82 17.33 -10.15
N GLU A 86 6.45 17.96 -11.12
CA GLU A 86 7.48 18.97 -10.91
C GLU A 86 6.94 20.15 -10.08
N LYS A 87 7.50 20.32 -8.88
CA LYS A 87 7.63 21.62 -8.22
C LYS A 87 8.84 21.64 -7.28
N ASP A 88 9.74 22.55 -7.67
CA ASP A 88 10.73 23.32 -6.94
C ASP A 88 11.96 22.62 -6.32
N VAL A 89 13.06 22.76 -7.05
CA VAL A 89 14.37 23.28 -6.59
C VAL A 89 14.59 23.21 -5.07
N SER A 90 15.06 22.07 -4.60
CA SER A 90 16.02 22.05 -3.51
C SER A 90 17.07 21.01 -3.86
N ASN A 91 18.33 21.44 -3.87
CA ASN A 91 19.50 20.58 -3.91
C ASN A 91 19.58 19.83 -2.57
N ASP A 92 18.58 19.03 -2.23
CA ASP A 92 18.69 18.09 -1.13
C ASP A 92 19.34 16.85 -1.70
N GLU A 93 20.68 16.83 -1.57
CA GLU A 93 21.49 15.62 -1.58
C GLU A 93 20.95 14.67 -0.50
N SER A 94 19.83 14.00 -0.78
CA SER A 94 19.44 12.83 -0.01
C SER A 94 20.49 11.76 -0.29
N THR A 95 21.46 11.67 0.60
CA THR A 95 22.57 10.71 0.64
C THR A 95 22.08 9.29 0.93
N ASN A 96 21.03 8.85 0.25
CA ASN A 96 20.52 7.50 0.33
C ASN A 96 20.51 6.94 -1.08
N GLY A 97 21.30 5.88 -1.29
CA GLY A 97 21.65 5.37 -2.60
C GLY A 97 20.48 5.21 -3.57
N ILE A 98 20.82 5.29 -4.86
CA ILE A 98 19.93 5.10 -6.00
C ILE A 98 19.06 3.86 -5.74
N PHE A 99 17.75 4.03 -5.85
CA PHE A 99 16.74 2.99 -5.82
C PHE A 99 16.36 2.69 -7.26
N SER A 100 16.74 1.52 -7.77
CA SER A 100 16.36 1.13 -9.13
C SER A 100 15.19 0.15 -9.08
N LEU A 101 14.21 0.33 -9.97
CA LEU A 101 13.16 -0.65 -10.23
C LEU A 101 13.54 -1.46 -11.47
N LYS A 102 13.83 -2.74 -11.28
CA LYS A 102 14.15 -3.68 -12.34
C LYS A 102 12.89 -4.35 -12.84
N ILE A 103 12.60 -4.19 -14.13
CA ILE A 103 11.44 -4.77 -14.79
C ILE A 103 11.87 -6.01 -15.56
N LYS A 104 11.18 -7.14 -15.35
CA LYS A 104 11.38 -8.38 -16.10
C LYS A 104 10.06 -8.83 -16.71
N VAL A 105 10.06 -9.06 -18.01
CA VAL A 105 8.91 -9.59 -18.74
C VAL A 105 9.32 -10.89 -19.40
N ASN A 106 8.58 -11.96 -19.12
CA ASN A 106 8.95 -13.29 -19.63
C ASN A 106 8.64 -13.44 -21.12
N LYS A 107 7.48 -12.94 -21.55
CA LYS A 107 7.09 -12.85 -22.95
C LYS A 107 7.56 -11.49 -23.48
N GLY A 108 8.27 -11.49 -24.60
CA GLY A 108 8.66 -10.25 -25.28
C GLY A 108 7.45 -9.38 -25.61
N CYS A 109 7.68 -8.09 -25.84
CA CYS A 109 6.63 -7.21 -26.36
C CYS A 109 6.13 -7.77 -27.69
N ILE A 110 4.81 -7.76 -27.89
CA ILE A 110 4.23 -8.13 -29.17
C ILE A 110 4.46 -6.93 -30.12
N ASP A 111 5.20 -7.15 -31.21
CA ASP A 111 5.63 -6.11 -32.16
C ASP A 111 4.47 -5.46 -32.96
N ASN A 112 3.21 -5.85 -32.71
CA ASN A 112 2.07 -5.57 -33.60
C ASN A 112 1.01 -4.61 -33.03
N ASP A 113 1.36 -3.67 -32.13
CA ASP A 113 0.42 -2.67 -31.57
C ASP A 113 -0.91 -3.31 -31.12
N GLU A 114 -0.82 -4.48 -30.49
CA GLU A 114 -1.99 -5.30 -30.19
C GLU A 114 -2.69 -4.77 -28.95
N TYR A 115 -3.97 -4.45 -29.09
CA TYR A 115 -4.82 -4.02 -27.99
C TYR A 115 -4.99 -5.13 -26.95
N PRO A 116 -5.23 -4.77 -25.67
CA PRO A 116 -5.49 -5.76 -24.63
C PRO A 116 -6.68 -6.64 -25.01
N GLN A 117 -6.47 -7.96 -25.03
CA GLN A 117 -7.52 -8.95 -25.29
C GLN A 117 -7.95 -9.66 -24.00
N GLN A 118 -9.14 -10.24 -23.98
CA GLN A 118 -9.71 -10.82 -22.77
C GLN A 118 -8.90 -11.99 -22.19
N GLU A 119 -8.08 -12.65 -23.01
CA GLU A 119 -7.23 -13.79 -22.63
C GLU A 119 -5.80 -13.38 -22.26
N MET A 120 -5.53 -12.08 -22.13
CA MET A 120 -4.20 -11.58 -21.77
C MET A 120 -3.87 -11.81 -20.30
N ILE A 121 -2.57 -11.92 -20.00
CA ILE A 121 -2.11 -12.24 -18.64
C ILE A 121 -1.72 -10.95 -17.91
N GLU A 122 -2.54 -10.56 -16.93
CA GLU A 122 -2.34 -9.37 -16.08
C GLU A 122 -1.64 -9.70 -14.74
N GLU A 123 -1.18 -10.92 -14.54
CA GLU A 123 -0.47 -11.35 -13.33
C GLU A 123 0.92 -10.68 -13.21
N TYR A 124 1.27 -10.27 -12.00
CA TYR A 124 2.56 -9.65 -11.69
C TYR A 124 3.06 -10.02 -10.29
N TRP A 125 4.37 -9.92 -10.11
CA TRP A 125 5.06 -10.06 -8.83
C TRP A 125 5.91 -8.82 -8.58
N LEU A 126 5.58 -8.09 -7.51
CA LEU A 126 6.31 -6.89 -7.09
C LEU A 126 6.99 -7.14 -5.74
N ASN A 127 8.30 -6.95 -5.70
CA ASN A 127 9.11 -7.04 -4.50
C ASN A 127 9.86 -5.73 -4.24
N VAL A 128 9.68 -5.16 -3.06
CA VAL A 128 10.32 -3.91 -2.65
C VAL A 128 11.08 -4.17 -1.36
N PRO A 129 12.36 -4.60 -1.45
CA PRO A 129 13.14 -4.96 -0.27
C PRO A 129 13.59 -3.72 0.53
N GLU A 130 13.97 -3.94 1.80
CA GLU A 130 14.50 -2.87 2.65
C GLU A 130 15.78 -2.23 2.07
N LYS A 131 16.63 -3.06 1.46
CA LYS A 131 17.90 -2.65 0.87
C LYS A 131 18.04 -3.25 -0.52
N GLY A 132 18.65 -2.48 -1.43
CA GLY A 132 18.84 -2.86 -2.83
C GLY A 132 17.73 -2.36 -3.75
N ASP A 133 17.60 -3.03 -4.89
CA ASP A 133 16.70 -2.69 -5.99
C ASP A 133 15.37 -3.42 -5.85
N ALA A 134 14.28 -2.77 -6.23
CA ALA A 134 13.00 -3.45 -6.38
C ALA A 134 12.94 -4.23 -7.69
N THR A 135 12.15 -5.28 -7.69
CA THR A 135 11.92 -6.13 -8.87
C THR A 135 10.43 -6.22 -9.14
N LEU A 136 10.05 -5.92 -10.38
CA LEU A 136 8.73 -6.14 -10.92
C LEU A 136 8.83 -7.18 -12.04
N GLU A 137 8.19 -8.32 -11.85
CA GLU A 137 8.19 -9.42 -12.81
C GLU A 137 6.75 -9.70 -13.28
N ALA A 138 6.57 -9.95 -14.57
CA ALA A 138 5.29 -10.38 -15.11
C ALA A 138 5.48 -11.28 -16.33
N THR A 139 4.45 -12.07 -16.63
CA THR A 139 4.46 -12.92 -17.83
C THR A 139 4.33 -12.08 -19.10
N GLU A 140 3.45 -11.09 -19.11
CA GLU A 140 3.19 -10.20 -20.24
C GLU A 140 3.26 -8.72 -19.82
N VAL A 141 3.30 -7.82 -20.80
CA VAL A 141 3.39 -6.36 -20.59
C VAL A 141 2.21 -5.83 -19.77
N TRP A 142 1.03 -6.44 -19.88
CA TRP A 142 -0.16 -6.01 -19.15
C TRP A 142 0.01 -6.15 -17.63
N GLY A 143 0.63 -7.23 -17.17
CA GLY A 143 1.02 -7.39 -15.77
C GLY A 143 2.02 -6.34 -15.31
N ILE A 144 2.98 -5.93 -16.16
CA ILE A 144 3.89 -4.83 -15.85
C ILE A 144 3.14 -3.52 -15.64
N VAL A 145 2.16 -3.19 -16.51
CA VAL A 145 1.37 -1.97 -16.36
C VAL A 145 0.62 -1.97 -15.02
N ARG A 146 0.02 -3.11 -14.64
CA ARG A 146 -0.65 -3.24 -13.33
C ARG A 146 0.33 -3.11 -12.16
N GLY A 147 1.47 -3.76 -12.23
CA GLY A 147 2.49 -3.70 -11.19
C GLY A 147 3.12 -2.31 -11.04
N LEU A 148 3.26 -1.55 -12.14
CA LEU A 148 3.73 -0.16 -12.11
C LEU A 148 2.72 0.78 -11.45
N GLU A 149 1.43 0.59 -11.72
CA GLU A 149 0.36 1.30 -11.00
C GLU A 149 0.44 1.01 -9.50
N THR A 150 0.51 -0.26 -9.12
CA THR A 150 0.67 -0.65 -7.71
C THR A 150 1.94 -0.07 -7.09
N PHE A 151 3.08 -0.13 -7.78
CA PHE A 151 4.33 0.47 -7.30
C PHE A 151 4.20 1.98 -7.08
N SER A 152 3.50 2.69 -7.97
CA SER A 152 3.26 4.13 -7.84
C SER A 152 2.46 4.49 -6.58
N GLN A 153 1.53 3.61 -6.19
CA GLN A 153 0.68 3.81 -5.02
C GLN A 153 1.43 3.55 -3.70
N LEU A 154 2.52 2.77 -3.72
CA LEU A 154 3.39 2.56 -2.56
C LEU A 154 4.24 3.80 -2.23
N ILE A 155 4.38 4.72 -3.18
CA ILE A 155 5.12 5.96 -3.02
C ILE A 155 4.15 7.06 -2.61
N TYR A 156 4.32 7.58 -1.40
CA TYR A 156 3.50 8.66 -0.89
C TYR A 156 4.37 9.74 -0.26
N ARG A 157 3.84 10.96 -0.24
CA ARG A 157 4.54 12.15 0.24
C ARG A 157 4.14 12.40 1.68
N VAL A 158 5.11 12.48 2.59
CA VAL A 158 4.84 12.80 4.00
C VAL A 158 4.85 14.31 4.21
N ASN A 159 5.82 15.00 3.61
CA ASN A 159 5.99 16.46 3.67
C ASN A 159 6.34 16.98 2.27
N ASP A 160 6.44 18.31 2.09
CA ASP A 160 6.76 18.87 0.78
C ASP A 160 8.06 18.36 0.14
N THR A 161 8.98 17.98 1.03
CA THR A 161 10.27 17.33 0.84
C THR A 161 10.33 15.91 0.28
N VAL A 162 9.54 15.07 0.95
CA VAL A 162 9.96 13.70 1.30
C VAL A 162 8.94 12.72 0.78
N SER A 163 9.37 11.88 -0.15
CA SER A 163 8.62 10.69 -0.58
C SER A 163 9.06 9.48 0.23
N LEU A 164 8.10 8.77 0.78
CA LEU A 164 8.28 7.47 1.42
C LEU A 164 7.78 6.38 0.48
N LEU A 165 8.55 5.31 0.40
CA LEU A 165 8.22 4.06 -0.27
C LEU A 165 7.98 2.98 0.79
N LEU A 166 6.81 2.38 0.79
CA LEU A 166 6.53 1.22 1.65
C LEU A 166 7.30 -0.02 1.16
N ILE A 167 7.92 -0.72 2.10
CA ILE A 167 8.59 -2.00 1.83
C ILE A 167 7.51 -3.07 1.71
N LEU A 168 7.61 -3.89 0.66
CA LEU A 168 6.81 -5.09 0.50
C LEU A 168 7.69 -6.30 0.80
N GLN A 169 7.19 -7.20 1.64
CA GLN A 169 7.90 -8.43 1.98
C GLN A 169 7.29 -9.59 1.19
N ILE A 170 8.11 -10.31 0.42
CA ILE A 170 7.73 -11.65 -0.03
C ILE A 170 7.76 -12.55 1.20
N ILE A 171 6.60 -13.01 1.66
CA ILE A 171 6.51 -14.15 2.56
C ILE A 171 6.62 -15.39 1.68
N ASN A 172 7.71 -16.13 1.81
CA ASN A 172 7.92 -17.41 1.13
C ASN A 172 7.74 -18.54 2.14
#